data_AF-A0A8S3AX41-F1
#
_entry.id   AF-A0A8S3AX41-F1
#
_cell.length_a   1.000
_cell.length_b   1.000
_cell.length_c   1.000
_cell.angle_alpha   90.00
_cell.angle_beta   90.00
_cell.angle_gamma   90.00
#
_symmetry.space_group_name_H-M   'P 1'
#
loop_
_entity.id
_entity.type
_entity.pdbx_description
1 polymer ?
#
loop_
_entity_poly.entity_id
_entity_poly.type
_entity_poly.pdbx_seq_one_letter_code
_entity_poly.pdbx_strand_id
1 'polypeptide(L)' 'DEEEDFLIMADIGHDIDQQTVLEHAVKSEIRAIDIDGTNPFIQIGPYTFQGQYNYILGTNLFFSTSSATIDDNASTSSRV' A
#
# COMPACT_ATOMS: atom_id res chain seq x y z
N ASP A 1 -14.59 0.67 -24.36
CA ASP A 1 -13.32 0.19 -23.81
C ASP A 1 -13.43 0.30 -22.31
N GLU A 2 -13.50 -0.83 -21.62
CA GLU A 2 -13.51 -0.87 -20.15
C GLU A 2 -12.06 -0.74 -19.69
N GLU A 3 -11.79 0.20 -18.80
CA GLU A 3 -10.47 0.33 -18.15
C GLU A 3 -10.34 -0.79 -17.11
N GLU A 4 -9.35 -1.66 -17.27
CA GLU A 4 -9.01 -2.70 -16.30
C GLU A 4 -7.95 -2.16 -15.33
N ASP A 5 -8.27 -2.16 -14.04
CA ASP A 5 -7.33 -1.79 -12.97
C ASP A 5 -6.49 -3.00 -12.54
N PHE A 6 -5.19 -2.78 -12.35
CA PHE A 6 -4.25 -3.81 -11.87
C PHE A 6 -3.70 -3.43 -10.49
N LEU A 7 -3.61 -4.43 -9.60
CA LEU A 7 -2.97 -4.28 -8.28
C LEU A 7 -1.61 -4.99 -8.29
N ILE A 8 -0.57 -4.26 -7.91
CA ILE A 8 0.80 -4.77 -7.83
C ILE A 8 1.28 -4.69 -6.38
N MET A 9 1.97 -5.74 -5.94
CA MET A 9 2.62 -5.77 -4.63
C MET A 9 4.09 -5.35 -4.77
N ALA A 10 4.49 -4.33 -4.03
CA ALA A 10 5.89 -3.98 -3.87
C ALA A 10 6.41 -4.54 -2.54
N ASP A 11 7.42 -5.41 -2.60
CA ASP A 11 8.16 -5.87 -1.43
C ASP A 11 9.39 -4.98 -1.23
N ILE A 12 9.56 -4.44 -0.03
CA ILE A 12 10.69 -3.57 0.32
C ILE A 12 11.64 -4.37 1.20
N GLY A 13 12.88 -4.53 0.71
CA GLY A 13 13.90 -5.39 1.29
C GLY A 13 14.16 -5.18 2.78
N HIS A 14 14.63 -6.24 3.43
CA HIS A 14 14.73 -6.36 4.88
C HIS A 14 15.89 -5.59 5.52
N ASP A 15 16.86 -5.12 4.71
CA ASP A 15 18.06 -4.41 5.18
C ASP A 15 17.80 -2.94 5.51
N ILE A 16 16.56 -2.48 5.34
CA ILE A 16 16.14 -1.10 5.52
C ILE A 16 15.24 -1.04 6.75
N ASP A 17 15.34 0.04 7.52
CA ASP A 17 14.43 0.30 8.63
C ASP A 17 13.00 0.49 8.11
N GLN A 18 12.26 -0.62 8.07
CA GLN A 18 10.90 -0.69 7.55
C GLN A 18 9.95 0.25 8.28
N GLN A 19 10.14 0.43 9.59
CA GLN A 19 9.28 1.31 10.40
C GLN A 19 9.41 2.76 9.92
N THR A 20 10.65 3.21 9.69
CA THR A 20 10.91 4.56 9.16
C THR A 20 10.33 4.74 7.76
N VAL A 21 10.46 3.74 6.87
CA VAL A 21 9.89 3.81 5.51
C VAL A 21 8.36 3.87 5.57
N LEU A 22 7.72 3.04 6.40
CA LEU A 22 6.27 3.02 6.57
C LEU A 22 5.74 4.34 7.14
N GLU A 23 6.44 4.93 8.10
CA GLU A 23 6.07 6.25 8.63
C GLU A 23 6.11 7.34 7.55
N HIS A 24 7.07 7.27 6.63
CA HIS A 24 7.12 8.18 5.49
C HIS A 24 6.04 7.86 4.46
N ALA A 25 5.71 6.58 4.22
CA ALA A 25 4.66 6.17 3.29
C ALA A 25 3.27 6.68 3.71
N VAL A 26 3.01 6.73 5.01
CA VAL A 26 1.73 7.25 5.54
C VAL A 26 1.68 8.78 5.50
N LYS A 27 2.83 9.47 5.63
CA LYS A 27 2.90 10.93 5.76
C LYS A 27 3.25 11.67 4.46
N SER A 28 3.74 10.97 3.45
CA SER A 28 4.33 11.55 2.23
C SER A 28 3.69 11.01 0.97
N GLU A 29 3.83 11.74 -0.13
CA GLU A 29 3.50 11.25 -1.46
C GLU A 29 4.39 10.05 -1.83
N ILE A 30 3.78 9.02 -2.41
CA ILE A 30 4.48 7.89 -3.02
C ILE A 30 4.49 8.13 -4.52
N ARG A 31 5.66 8.04 -5.15
CA ARG A 31 5.81 8.23 -6.60
C ARG A 31 6.27 6.94 -7.25
N ALA A 32 5.57 6.52 -8.28
CA ALA A 32 6.00 5.46 -9.19
C ALA A 32 6.60 6.11 -10.45
N ILE A 33 7.78 5.65 -10.85
CA ILE A 33 8.51 6.19 -12.01
C ILE A 33 8.90 5.01 -12.89
N ASP A 34 8.64 5.12 -14.20
CA ASP A 34 8.97 4.09 -15.19
C ASP A 34 8.37 2.72 -14.85
N ILE A 35 7.07 2.68 -14.48
CA ILE A 35 6.37 1.45 -14.09
C ILE A 35 6.23 0.45 -15.25
N ASP A 36 6.25 0.94 -16.50
CA ASP A 36 6.24 0.07 -17.69
C ASP A 36 7.65 -0.46 -18.04
N GLY A 37 8.67 0.06 -17.36
CA GLY A 37 10.06 -0.32 -17.54
C GLY A 37 10.41 -1.64 -16.86
N THR A 38 11.56 -2.20 -17.22
CA THR A 38 12.04 -3.47 -16.63
C THR A 38 12.52 -3.32 -15.18
N ASN A 39 12.94 -2.12 -14.79
CA ASN A 39 13.46 -1.80 -13.47
C ASN A 39 12.79 -0.53 -12.95
N PRO A 40 11.52 -0.62 -12.51
CA PRO A 40 10.76 0.54 -12.07
C PRO A 40 11.35 1.15 -10.80
N PHE A 41 11.04 2.42 -10.54
CA PHE A 41 11.41 3.08 -9.29
C PHE A 41 10.18 3.45 -8.47
N ILE A 42 10.32 3.29 -7.15
CA ILE A 42 9.34 3.78 -6.18
C ILE A 42 10.07 4.77 -5.26
N GLN A 43 9.50 5.96 -5.08
CA GLN A 43 9.98 6.93 -4.11
C GLN A 43 8.99 7.05 -2.95
N ILE A 44 9.49 6.91 -1.73
CA ILE A 44 8.73 7.06 -0.48
C ILE A 44 9.46 8.09 0.39
N GLY A 45 8.95 9.32 0.43
CA GLY A 45 9.63 10.44 1.09
C GLY A 45 11.04 10.66 0.51
N PRO A 46 12.11 10.63 1.33
CA PRO A 46 13.48 10.83 0.86
C PRO A 46 14.13 9.56 0.26
N TYR A 47 13.46 8.41 0.34
CA TYR A 47 14.02 7.12 -0.09
C TYR A 47 13.57 6.77 -1.50
N THR A 48 14.52 6.35 -2.33
CA THR A 48 14.27 5.87 -3.69
C THR A 48 14.70 4.42 -3.79
N PHE A 49 13.79 3.57 -4.25
CA PHE A 49 13.99 2.14 -4.42
C PHE A 49 13.93 1.80 -5.89
N GLN A 50 14.89 1.01 -6.37
CA GLN A 50 14.84 0.38 -7.68
C GLN A 50 14.27 -1.03 -7.52
N GLY A 51 13.18 -1.31 -8.21
CA GLY A 51 12.50 -2.61 -8.19
C GLY A 51 12.84 -3.48 -9.39
N GLN A 52 12.40 -4.73 -9.32
CA GLN A 52 12.39 -5.69 -10.43
C GLN A 52 11.08 -6.48 -10.36
N TYR A 53 10.47 -6.76 -11.50
CA TYR A 53 9.26 -7.58 -11.56
C TYR A 53 9.59 -9.05 -11.33
N ASN A 54 8.94 -9.65 -10.33
CA ASN A 54 9.05 -11.07 -10.04
C ASN A 54 7.65 -11.71 -10.12
N TYR A 55 7.53 -12.75 -10.94
CA TYR A 55 6.33 -13.57 -10.97
C TYR A 55 6.27 -14.47 -9.74
N ILE A 56 5.16 -14.42 -9.02
CA ILE A 56 4.92 -15.31 -7.88
C ILE A 56 4.21 -16.58 -8.34
N LEU A 57 4.48 -17.69 -7.66
CA LEU A 57 3.67 -18.89 -7.79
C LEU A 57 2.45 -18.76 -6.87
N GLY A 58 1.24 -18.75 -7.44
CA GLY A 58 -0.02 -18.59 -6.70
C GLY A 58 -0.64 -17.21 -6.86
N THR A 59 -1.40 -16.77 -5.86
CA THR A 59 -2.12 -15.50 -5.90
C THR A 59 -2.18 -14.88 -4.51
N ASN A 60 -1.78 -13.62 -4.40
CA ASN A 60 -1.93 -12.86 -3.16
C ASN A 60 -3.34 -12.28 -3.07
N LEU A 61 -3.99 -12.44 -1.92
CA LEU A 61 -5.30 -11.87 -1.63
C LEU A 61 -5.15 -10.72 -0.64
N PHE A 62 -5.58 -9.52 -1.02
CA PHE A 62 -5.55 -8.34 -0.18
C PHE A 62 -6.93 -8.08 0.41
N PHE A 63 -7.01 -7.94 1.73
CA PHE A 63 -8.24 -7.63 2.44
C PHE A 63 -8.11 -6.25 3.06
N SER A 64 -9.02 -5.35 2.75
CA SER A 64 -9.16 -4.12 3.50
C SER A 64 -9.92 -4.41 4.78
N THR A 65 -9.34 -4.08 5.94
CA THR A 65 -10.13 -3.95 7.15
C THR A 65 -10.94 -2.67 7.00
N SER A 66 -12.26 -2.78 6.91
CA SER A 66 -13.13 -1.65 7.14
C SER A 66 -12.89 -1.19 8.58
N SER A 67 -12.07 -0.15 8.75
CA SER A 67 -12.18 0.69 9.93
C SER A 67 -13.58 1.28 9.85
N ALA A 68 -14.56 0.58 10.43
CA ALA A 68 -15.79 1.23 10.83
C ALA A 68 -15.32 2.43 11.64
N THR A 69 -15.53 3.62 11.11
CA THR A 69 -15.58 4.82 11.92
C THR A 69 -16.53 4.46 13.06
N ILE A 70 -15.98 4.19 14.24
CA ILE A 70 -16.80 4.10 15.44
C ILE A 70 -17.24 5.54 15.65
N ASP A 71 -18.40 5.88 15.09
CA ASP A 71 -19.10 7.09 15.41
C ASP A 71 -19.48 6.98 16.89
N ASP A 72 -18.65 7.56 17.77
CA ASP A 72 -18.83 7.67 19.22
C ASP A 72 -20.04 8.54 19.61
N ASN A 73 -21.10 8.56 18.80
CA ASN A 73 -22.30 9.34 19.02
C ASN A 73 -23.60 8.54 18.86
N ALA A 74 -23.64 7.35 19.44
CA ALA A 74 -24.90 6.67 19.76
C ALA A 74 -25.00 6.43 21.27
N SER A 75 -25.04 7.54 22.04
CA SER A 75 -25.58 7.50 23.38
C SER A 75 -27.11 7.66 23.30
N THR A 76 -27.83 6.58 23.64
CA THR A 76 -29.17 6.47 24.27
C THR A 76 -30.21 5.54 23.61
N SER A 77 -30.62 4.57 24.43
CA SER A 77 -32.00 4.06 24.64
C SER A 77 -32.63 3.13 23.58
N SER A 78 -32.75 1.83 23.89
CA SER A 78 -34.02 1.23 24.35
C SER A 78 -33.93 -0.29 24.59
N ARG A 79 -34.55 -0.73 25.69
CA ARG A 79 -35.13 -2.06 26.06
C ARG A 79 -35.16 -3.14 24.97
N VAL A 80 -34.94 -4.42 25.26
CA VAL A 80 -35.64 -5.31 26.22
C VAL A 80 -34.67 -6.25 26.94
#